data_AF-F7XDV2-F1
#
_entry.id   AF-F7XDV2-F1
#
_cell.length_a   1.000
_cell.length_b   1.000
_cell.length_c   1.000
_cell.angle_alpha   90.00
_cell.angle_beta   90.00
_cell.angle_gamma   90.00
#
_symmetry.space_group_name_H-M   'P 1'
#
loop_
_entity.id
_entity.type
_entity.pdbx_description
1 polymer ?
#
loop_
_entity_poly.entity_id
_entity_poly.type
_entity_poly.pdbx_seq_one_letter_code
_entity_poly.pdbx_strand_id
1 'polypeptide(L)'
;MGHGLMENRHGLLADACLTEASGYAERVAALAMIEPFSDRPQAITLGADKAYDTKDSVKDLRSIKVTPHVTQNINGRRSAIDGRTTRHCGYKASLRIRKRIEEAFGWIKTVAGQDKTKFRGRDRVGWAFTFAAAAYNLVRLPKLMTETG
;
A
#
# COMPACT_ATOMS: atom_id res chain seq x y z
N MET A 1 -4.44 -10.39 8.90
CA MET A 1 -4.06 -8.97 8.73
C MET A 1 -4.38 -8.56 7.31
N GLY A 2 -5.10 -7.46 7.13
CA GLY A 2 -5.48 -6.96 5.81
C GLY A 2 -4.41 -6.02 5.25
N HIS A 3 -4.09 -6.20 3.98
CA HIS A 3 -3.12 -5.38 3.24
C HIS A 3 -3.82 -4.70 2.07
N GLY A 4 -3.44 -3.47 1.78
CA GLY A 4 -3.99 -2.69 0.69
C GLY A 4 -2.87 -2.11 -0.17
N LEU A 5 -3.03 -2.17 -1.48
CA LEU A 5 -2.23 -1.44 -2.44
C LEU A 5 -3.10 -0.35 -3.05
N MET A 6 -2.65 0.90 -2.98
CA MET A 6 -3.39 2.06 -3.46
C MET A 6 -2.62 2.75 -4.58
N GLU A 7 -3.31 3.13 -5.65
CA GLU A 7 -2.73 4.00 -6.66
C GLU A 7 -2.77 5.47 -6.19
N ASN A 8 -1.70 6.22 -6.48
CA ASN A 8 -1.50 7.55 -5.89
C ASN A 8 -2.30 8.67 -6.59
N ARG A 9 -2.77 8.48 -7.82
CA ARG A 9 -3.39 9.55 -8.61
C ARG A 9 -4.78 9.87 -8.09
N HIS A 10 -5.61 8.86 -7.88
CA HIS A 10 -7.00 9.04 -7.44
C HIS A 10 -7.25 8.47 -6.04
N GLY A 11 -6.31 7.73 -5.46
CA GLY A 11 -6.43 7.09 -4.15
C GLY A 11 -7.37 5.88 -4.15
N LEU A 12 -7.46 5.18 -5.27
CA LEU A 12 -8.20 3.93 -5.41
C LEU A 12 -7.34 2.74 -4.95
N LEU A 13 -7.98 1.75 -4.33
CA LEU A 13 -7.33 0.48 -4.01
C LEU A 13 -7.20 -0.35 -5.29
N ALA A 14 -5.96 -0.63 -5.68
CA ALA A 14 -5.60 -1.45 -6.83
C ALA A 14 -5.55 -2.94 -6.48
N ASP A 15 -5.25 -3.28 -5.22
CA ASP A 15 -5.25 -4.65 -4.72
C ASP A 15 -5.52 -4.66 -3.20
N ALA A 16 -6.09 -5.77 -2.70
CA ALA A 16 -6.38 -5.99 -1.29
C ALA A 16 -6.33 -7.49 -0.96
N CYS A 17 -5.52 -7.87 0.03
CA CYS A 17 -5.38 -9.27 0.43
C CYS A 17 -5.35 -9.45 1.96
N LEU A 18 -5.56 -10.69 2.41
CA LEU A 18 -5.52 -11.06 3.82
C LEU A 18 -4.48 -12.15 4.07
N THR A 19 -3.52 -11.88 4.94
CA THR A 19 -2.53 -12.86 5.39
C THR A 19 -2.69 -13.18 6.87
N GLU A 20 -2.01 -14.22 7.33
CA GLU A 20 -1.74 -14.39 8.75
C GLU A 20 -0.80 -13.28 9.25
N ALA A 21 -0.93 -12.92 10.52
CA ALA A 21 -0.04 -11.95 11.14
C ALA A 21 1.30 -12.63 11.43
N SER A 22 2.38 -12.09 10.86
CA SER A 22 3.74 -12.50 11.15
C SER A 22 4.66 -11.30 11.08
N GLY A 23 5.89 -11.41 11.59
CA GLY A 23 6.87 -10.30 11.56
C GLY A 23 7.29 -9.86 10.16
N TYR A 24 6.95 -10.62 9.11
CA TYR A 24 7.31 -10.37 7.71
C TYR A 24 6.10 -10.25 6.78
N ALA A 25 4.89 -10.53 7.26
CA ALA A 25 3.68 -10.60 6.45
C ALA A 25 3.44 -9.34 5.61
N GLU A 26 3.66 -8.16 6.20
CA GLU A 26 3.54 -6.86 5.53
C GLU A 26 4.47 -6.73 4.32
N ARG A 27 5.76 -7.08 4.50
CA ARG A 27 6.78 -6.96 3.46
C ARG A 27 6.55 -7.95 2.32
N VAL A 28 6.18 -9.18 2.67
CA VAL A 28 5.87 -10.24 1.70
C VAL A 28 4.62 -9.89 0.90
N ALA A 29 3.56 -9.43 1.58
CA ALA A 29 2.34 -8.99 0.92
C ALA A 29 2.60 -7.79 0.00
N ALA A 30 3.33 -6.77 0.46
CA ALA A 30 3.65 -5.61 -0.36
C ALA A 30 4.41 -5.98 -1.65
N LEU A 31 5.35 -6.91 -1.57
CA LEU A 31 6.09 -7.42 -2.74
C LEU A 31 5.15 -8.16 -3.69
N ALA A 32 4.38 -9.12 -3.17
CA ALA A 32 3.45 -9.91 -3.98
C ALA A 32 2.35 -9.06 -4.65
N MET A 33 1.88 -8.01 -3.97
CA MET A 33 0.85 -7.12 -4.50
C MET A 33 1.41 -6.16 -5.57
N ILE A 34 2.67 -5.72 -5.46
CA ILE A 34 3.26 -4.78 -6.42
C ILE A 34 3.88 -5.46 -7.65
N GLU A 35 4.33 -6.70 -7.51
CA GLU A 35 5.02 -7.45 -8.56
C GLU A 35 4.21 -7.55 -9.88
N PRO A 36 2.89 -7.83 -9.88
CA PRO A 36 2.09 -7.85 -11.10
C PRO A 36 2.07 -6.52 -11.87
N PHE A 37 2.33 -5.41 -11.17
CA PHE A 37 2.39 -4.09 -11.76
C PHE A 37 3.79 -3.74 -12.27
N SER A 38 4.81 -4.52 -11.94
CA SER A 38 6.20 -4.17 -12.21
C SER A 38 6.68 -4.48 -13.63
N ASP A 39 5.98 -5.34 -14.36
CA ASP A 39 6.30 -5.69 -15.75
C ASP A 39 5.89 -4.58 -16.73
N ARG A 40 6.72 -3.53 -16.81
CA ARG A 40 6.53 -2.43 -17.75
C ARG A 40 7.85 -1.72 -18.09
N PRO A 41 7.91 -0.94 -19.19
CA PRO A 41 9.15 -0.25 -19.58
C PRO A 41 9.65 0.78 -18.56
N GLN A 42 8.73 1.47 -17.88
CA GLN A 42 9.07 2.50 -16.90
C GLN A 42 8.93 1.99 -15.47
N ALA A 43 10.01 2.07 -14.69
CA ALA A 43 9.99 1.71 -13.27
C ALA A 43 8.85 2.42 -12.52
N ILE A 44 8.08 1.66 -11.75
CA ILE A 44 7.05 2.19 -10.85
C ILE A 44 7.64 2.52 -9.48
N THR A 45 6.89 3.26 -8.69
CA THR A 45 7.29 3.66 -7.33
C THR A 45 6.30 3.10 -6.31
N LEU A 46 6.78 2.56 -5.20
CA LEU A 46 5.94 2.06 -4.11
C LEU A 46 6.13 2.91 -2.86
N GLY A 47 5.06 3.57 -2.41
CA GLY A 47 5.04 4.30 -1.16
C GLY A 47 4.79 3.37 0.02
N ALA A 48 5.68 3.33 1.02
CA ALA A 48 5.46 2.57 2.25
C ALA A 48 5.94 3.33 3.50
N ASP A 49 5.55 2.85 4.67
CA ASP A 49 5.98 3.46 5.93
C ASP A 49 7.43 3.11 6.30
N LYS A 50 7.86 3.56 7.49
CA LYS A 50 9.23 3.41 7.98
C LYS A 50 9.64 1.95 8.31
N ALA A 51 8.68 1.06 8.55
CA ALA A 51 8.94 -0.35 8.86
C ALA A 51 9.42 -1.13 7.63
N TYR A 52 9.16 -0.60 6.43
CA TYR A 52 9.65 -1.14 5.15
C TYR A 52 11.07 -0.67 4.80
N ASP A 53 11.63 0.29 5.53
CA ASP A 53 13.02 0.75 5.34
C ASP A 53 14.02 -0.29 5.89
N THR A 54 14.08 -1.45 5.25
CA THR A 54 15.00 -2.54 5.56
C THR A 54 15.83 -2.88 4.33
N LYS A 55 17.04 -3.42 4.52
CA LYS A 55 17.92 -3.76 3.40
C LYS A 55 17.26 -4.77 2.46
N ASP A 56 16.61 -5.79 3.01
CA ASP A 56 15.98 -6.85 2.23
C ASP A 56 14.79 -6.31 1.44
N SER A 57 13.86 -5.56 2.07
CA SER A 57 12.73 -4.95 1.34
C SER A 57 13.18 -4.02 0.21
N VAL A 58 14.18 -3.18 0.46
CA VAL A 58 14.70 -2.25 -0.55
C VAL A 58 15.37 -3.02 -1.69
N LYS A 59 16.07 -4.11 -1.38
CA LYS A 59 16.71 -4.98 -2.38
C LYS A 59 15.65 -5.70 -3.22
N ASP A 60 14.65 -6.29 -2.59
CA ASP A 60 13.60 -7.06 -3.26
C ASP A 60 12.74 -6.18 -4.17
N LEU A 61 12.37 -4.97 -3.73
CA LEU A 61 11.65 -4.04 -4.60
C LEU A 61 12.50 -3.62 -5.81
N ARG A 62 13.80 -3.38 -5.61
CA ARG A 62 14.69 -3.01 -6.71
C ARG A 62 14.92 -4.15 -7.71
N SER A 63 14.94 -5.41 -7.26
CA SER A 63 15.13 -6.56 -8.17
C SER A 63 13.98 -6.70 -9.16
N ILE A 64 12.77 -6.30 -8.77
CA ILE A 64 11.59 -6.23 -9.64
C ILE A 64 11.38 -4.84 -10.26
N LYS A 65 12.42 -4.00 -10.38
CA LYS A 65 12.34 -2.65 -10.99
C LYS A 65 11.33 -1.70 -10.32
N VAL A 66 11.03 -1.89 -9.03
CA VAL A 66 10.20 -0.98 -8.23
C VAL A 66 11.10 -0.06 -7.40
N THR A 67 10.87 1.25 -7.52
CA THR A 67 11.59 2.26 -6.72
C THR A 67 10.91 2.42 -5.34
N PRO A 68 11.61 2.14 -4.23
CA PRO A 68 11.01 2.17 -2.89
C PRO A 68 10.89 3.60 -2.35
N HIS A 69 9.71 4.19 -2.43
CA HIS A 69 9.38 5.45 -1.73
C HIS A 69 8.98 5.18 -0.27
N VAL A 70 9.91 4.61 0.50
CA VAL A 70 9.71 4.31 1.92
C VAL A 70 10.13 5.48 2.80
N THR A 71 9.43 5.74 3.90
CA THR A 71 9.88 6.74 4.87
C THR A 71 11.22 6.30 5.48
N GLN A 72 12.26 7.15 5.40
CA GLN A 72 13.56 6.82 6.02
C GLN A 72 13.44 6.62 7.53
N ASN A 73 14.03 5.54 8.03
CA ASN A 73 14.13 5.23 9.44
C ASN A 73 15.58 5.45 9.91
N ILE A 74 15.81 6.65 10.43
CA ILE A 74 17.14 7.17 10.82
C ILE A 74 17.36 7.18 12.34
N ASN A 75 16.42 6.62 13.11
CA ASN A 75 16.51 6.63 14.57
C ASN A 75 17.44 5.50 15.04
N GLY A 76 18.67 5.85 15.43
CA GLY A 76 19.66 4.89 15.93
C GLY A 76 20.21 3.94 14.87
N ARG A 77 19.97 4.21 13.58
CA ARG A 77 20.45 3.40 12.45
C ARG A 77 20.52 4.19 11.16
N ARG A 78 21.22 3.65 10.16
CA ARG A 78 21.23 4.18 8.78
C ARG A 78 20.04 3.63 7.99
N SER A 79 19.40 4.49 7.21
CA SER A 79 18.33 4.11 6.27
C SER A 79 18.84 3.17 5.16
N ALA A 80 17.98 2.28 4.67
CA ALA A 80 18.30 1.39 3.56
C ALA A 80 18.16 2.06 2.18
N ILE A 81 17.43 3.18 2.11
CA ILE A 81 17.38 4.05 0.93
C ILE A 81 18.36 5.22 1.03
N ASP A 82 18.81 5.72 -0.12
CA ASP A 82 19.84 6.74 -0.25
C ASP A 82 19.36 7.93 -1.11
N GLY A 83 20.27 8.89 -1.34
CA GLY A 83 20.01 10.10 -2.11
C GLY A 83 19.49 9.85 -3.52
N ARG A 84 19.77 8.69 -4.13
CA ARG A 84 19.23 8.36 -5.46
C ARG A 84 17.71 8.28 -5.45
N THR A 85 17.12 7.84 -4.34
CA THR A 85 15.67 7.79 -4.16
C THR A 85 15.13 9.09 -3.61
N THR A 86 15.75 9.66 -2.56
CA THR A 86 15.16 10.79 -1.81
C THR A 86 15.29 12.15 -2.49
N ARG A 87 16.21 12.31 -3.47
CA ARG A 87 16.42 13.59 -4.18
C ARG A 87 15.26 14.01 -5.08
N HIS A 88 14.42 13.07 -5.50
CA HIS A 88 13.37 13.34 -6.48
C HIS A 88 12.11 13.95 -5.83
N CYS A 89 11.48 14.93 -6.47
CA CYS A 89 10.22 15.52 -5.97
C CYS A 89 9.10 14.48 -5.81
N GLY A 90 9.09 13.46 -6.69
CA GLY A 90 8.15 12.34 -6.64
C GLY A 90 8.21 11.54 -5.33
N TYR A 91 9.39 11.43 -4.70
CA TYR A 91 9.51 10.77 -3.39
C TYR A 91 8.69 11.50 -2.33
N LYS A 92 8.83 12.82 -2.23
CA LYS A 92 8.08 13.66 -1.28
C LYS A 92 6.57 13.61 -1.56
N ALA A 93 6.18 13.67 -2.84
CA ALA A 93 4.78 13.58 -3.24
C ALA A 93 4.17 12.21 -2.85
N SER A 94 4.86 11.11 -3.16
CA SER A 94 4.44 9.76 -2.83
C SER A 94 4.26 9.55 -1.33
N LEU A 95 5.17 10.06 -0.49
CA LEU A 95 5.04 9.94 0.96
C LEU A 95 3.87 10.74 1.54
N ARG A 96 3.55 11.90 0.94
CA ARG A 96 2.36 12.68 1.32
C ARG A 96 1.08 11.93 0.96
N ILE A 97 1.00 11.41 -0.26
CA ILE A 97 -0.19 10.73 -0.80
C ILE A 97 -0.42 9.39 -0.10
N ARG A 98 0.64 8.63 0.22
CA ARG A 98 0.55 7.31 0.88
C ARG A 98 -0.39 7.31 2.09
N LYS A 99 -0.41 8.41 2.87
CA LYS A 99 -1.29 8.56 4.04
C LYS A 99 -2.79 8.41 3.73
N ARG A 100 -3.22 8.66 2.49
CA ARG A 100 -4.62 8.49 2.06
C ARG A 100 -5.09 7.04 2.16
N ILE A 101 -4.19 6.05 2.15
CA ILE A 101 -4.58 4.65 2.32
C ILE A 101 -5.23 4.41 3.69
N GLU A 102 -4.87 5.21 4.70
CA GLU A 102 -5.48 5.14 6.04
C GLU A 102 -6.96 5.56 6.02
N GLU A 103 -7.37 6.42 5.08
CA GLU A 103 -8.79 6.76 4.89
C GLU A 103 -9.58 5.54 4.42
N ALA A 104 -9.00 4.75 3.51
CA ALA A 104 -9.59 3.52 3.01
C ALA A 104 -9.69 2.47 4.13
N PHE A 105 -8.60 2.25 4.86
CA PHE A 105 -8.61 1.34 6.01
C PHE A 105 -9.57 1.80 7.12
N GLY A 106 -9.66 3.10 7.38
CA GLY A 106 -10.62 3.69 8.30
C GLY A 106 -12.05 3.38 7.89
N TRP A 107 -12.40 3.63 6.63
CA TRP A 107 -13.73 3.34 6.09
C TRP A 107 -14.07 1.84 6.11
N ILE A 108 -13.13 0.98 5.73
CA ILE A 108 -13.32 -0.48 5.74
C ILE A 108 -13.62 -0.99 7.16
N LYS A 109 -12.89 -0.47 8.16
CA LYS A 109 -13.09 -0.85 9.56
C LYS A 109 -14.46 -0.37 10.07
N THR A 110 -14.74 0.92 9.91
CA THR A 110 -15.89 1.57 10.58
C THR A 110 -17.19 1.46 9.80
N VAL A 111 -17.17 1.70 8.50
CA VAL A 111 -18.39 1.74 7.65
C VAL A 111 -18.68 0.36 7.07
N ALA A 112 -17.67 -0.35 6.55
CA ALA A 112 -17.85 -1.71 6.03
C ALA A 112 -17.83 -2.80 7.14
N GLY A 113 -17.75 -2.39 8.40
CA GLY A 113 -17.91 -3.28 9.57
C GLY A 113 -16.81 -4.33 9.75
N GLN A 114 -15.62 -4.11 9.17
CA GLN A 114 -14.52 -5.07 9.29
C GLN A 114 -13.69 -4.91 10.58
N ASP A 115 -13.97 -3.90 11.42
CA ASP A 115 -13.31 -3.76 12.73
C ASP A 115 -13.58 -4.96 13.65
N LYS A 116 -14.81 -5.49 13.60
CA LYS A 116 -15.22 -6.72 14.28
C LYS A 116 -15.92 -7.65 13.29
N THR A 117 -15.12 -8.29 12.44
CA THR A 117 -15.64 -9.20 11.41
C THR A 117 -16.48 -10.33 12.04
N LYS A 118 -17.65 -10.60 11.45
CA LYS A 118 -18.54 -11.69 11.86
C LYS A 118 -18.18 -13.02 11.18
N PHE A 119 -17.25 -12.98 10.22
CA PHE A 119 -16.81 -14.16 9.49
C PHE A 119 -15.74 -14.92 10.27
N ARG A 120 -15.78 -16.25 10.16
CA ARG A 120 -14.76 -17.16 10.71
C ARG A 120 -14.00 -17.82 9.57
N GLY A 121 -12.69 -17.95 9.74
CA GLY A 121 -11.79 -18.53 8.74
C GLY A 121 -11.19 -17.50 7.79
N ARG A 122 -9.92 -17.70 7.43
CA ARG A 122 -9.11 -16.75 6.64
C ARG A 122 -9.74 -16.45 5.29
N ASP A 123 -10.27 -17.46 4.60
CA ASP A 123 -10.82 -17.28 3.26
C ASP A 123 -12.08 -16.39 3.26
N ARG A 124 -12.99 -16.61 4.23
CA ARG A 124 -14.22 -15.81 4.34
C ARG A 124 -13.92 -14.37 4.75
N VAL A 125 -12.99 -14.18 5.70
CA VAL A 125 -12.55 -12.83 6.11
C VAL A 125 -11.82 -12.14 4.97
N GLY A 126 -11.00 -12.87 4.20
CA GLY A 126 -10.28 -12.35 3.05
C GLY A 126 -11.24 -11.86 1.98
N TRP A 127 -12.25 -12.67 1.64
CA TRP A 127 -13.28 -12.28 0.68
C TRP A 127 -14.06 -11.04 1.15
N ALA A 128 -14.46 -10.99 2.41
CA ALA A 128 -15.14 -9.82 2.98
C ALA A 128 -14.28 -8.55 2.94
N PHE A 129 -12.98 -8.69 3.20
CA PHE A 129 -12.03 -7.58 3.13
C PHE A 129 -11.83 -7.07 1.70
N THR A 130 -11.62 -7.95 0.72
CA THR A 130 -11.52 -7.57 -0.70
C THR A 130 -12.82 -6.94 -1.21
N PHE A 131 -13.98 -7.47 -0.80
CA PHE A 131 -15.28 -6.89 -1.13
C PHE A 131 -15.43 -5.47 -0.56
N ALA A 132 -15.04 -5.25 0.70
CA ALA A 132 -15.06 -3.93 1.32
C ALA A 132 -14.10 -2.94 0.62
N ALA A 133 -12.92 -3.39 0.20
CA ALA A 133 -11.99 -2.58 -0.59
C ALA A 133 -12.58 -2.14 -1.94
N ALA A 134 -13.26 -3.06 -2.65
CA ALA A 134 -13.95 -2.73 -3.89
C ALA A 134 -15.11 -1.74 -3.66
N ALA A 135 -15.88 -1.93 -2.60
CA ALA A 135 -16.97 -1.01 -2.22
C ALA A 135 -16.45 0.39 -1.88
N TYR A 136 -15.29 0.50 -1.20
CA TYR A 136 -14.66 1.79 -0.93
C TYR A 136 -14.35 2.56 -2.22
N ASN A 137 -13.82 1.89 -3.24
CA ASN A 137 -13.56 2.51 -4.54
C ASN A 137 -14.84 3.09 -5.14
N LEU A 138 -15.96 2.36 -5.11
CA LEU A 138 -17.26 2.84 -5.62
C LEU A 138 -17.76 4.07 -4.87
N VAL A 139 -17.61 4.11 -3.54
CA VAL A 139 -17.98 5.27 -2.71
C VAL A 139 -17.10 6.49 -3.01
N ARG A 140 -15.85 6.27 -3.46
CA ARG A 140 -14.90 7.33 -3.78
C ARG A 140 -15.13 7.95 -5.16
N LEU A 141 -15.58 7.17 -6.14
CA LEU A 141 -15.74 7.61 -7.53
C LEU A 141 -16.53 8.92 -7.71
N PRO A 142 -17.68 9.14 -7.04
CA PRO A 142 -18.44 10.38 -7.21
C PRO A 142 -17.63 11.65 -6.89
N LYS A 143 -16.77 11.61 -5.86
CA LYS A 143 -15.92 12.74 -5.49
C LYS A 143 -14.88 13.06 -6.58
N LEU A 144 -14.36 12.03 -7.24
CA LEU A 144 -13.39 12.19 -8.32
C LEU A 144 -14.05 12.77 -9.58
N MET A 145 -15.29 12.37 -9.87
CA MET A 145 -16.05 12.91 -11.01
C MET A 145 -16.37 14.38 -10.84
N THR A 146 -16.68 14.83 -9.62
CA THR A 146 -16.93 16.25 -9.33
C THR A 146 -15.69 17.12 -9.38
N GLU A 147 -14.50 16.56 -9.18
CA GLU A 147 -13.23 17.30 -9.28
C GLU A 147 -12.78 17.51 -10.75
N THR A 148 -13.42 16.82 -11.70
CA THR A 148 -13.04 16.84 -13.13
C THR A 148 -13.99 17.68 -14.00
N GLY A 149 -15.03 18.29 -13.40
CA GLY A 149 -16.00 19.18 -14.08
C GLY A 149 -15.88 20.61 -13.58
#